data_AF-A0A4J1WMB7-F1
#
_entry.id   AF-A0A4J1WMB7-F1
#
_cell.length_a   1.000
_cell.length_b   1.000
_cell.length_c   1.000
_cell.angle_alpha   90.00
_cell.angle_beta   90.00
_cell.angle_gamma   90.00
#
_symmetry.space_group_name_H-M   'P 1'
#
loop_
_entity.id
_entity.type
_entity.pdbx_description
1 polymer ?
#
loop_
_entity_poly.entity_id
_entity_poly.type
_entity_poly.pdbx_seq_one_letter_code
_entity_poly.pdbx_strand_id
1 'polypeptide(L)'
;MILLAILFTCFSVYLELEVPTYISKITDLLGSQGTNLDELWQPASMMMGMPFLAFLSVVAVGFFASRVAASYTSRLRSDIFNRVLDYSQTEIKKFSIPSLLMRTTNDITQV
;
A
#
# COMPACT_ATOMS: atom_id res chain seq x y z
N MET A 1 10.42 7.01 3.75
CA MET A 1 9.20 6.21 3.97
C MET A 1 8.33 6.21 2.73
N ILE A 2 7.84 7.37 2.24
CA ILE A 2 7.01 7.43 1.02
C ILE A 2 7.78 6.94 -0.23
N LEU A 3 9.01 7.42 -0.46
CA LEU A 3 9.84 6.94 -1.57
C LEU A 3 10.10 5.42 -1.53
N LEU A 4 10.30 4.88 -0.32
CA LEU A 4 10.46 3.44 -0.12
C LEU A 4 9.17 2.69 -0.46
N ALA A 5 8.02 3.17 0.01
CA ALA A 5 6.73 2.59 -0.32
C ALA A 5 6.49 2.57 -1.84
N ILE A 6 6.78 3.67 -2.55
CA ILE A 6 6.68 3.75 -4.01
C ILE A 6 7.60 2.73 -4.68
N LEU A 7 8.87 2.65 -4.25
CA LEU A 7 9.83 1.68 -4.80
C LEU A 7 9.36 0.23 -4.60
N PHE A 8 8.89 -0.12 -3.40
CA PHE A 8 8.37 -1.46 -3.11
C PHE A 8 7.09 -1.78 -3.89
N THR A 9 6.22 -0.79 -4.12
CA THR A 9 5.04 -0.96 -4.99
C THR A 9 5.45 -1.22 -6.44
N CYS A 10 6.38 -0.42 -6.99
CA CYS A 10 6.90 -0.67 -8.34
C CYS A 10 7.55 -2.05 -8.47
N PHE A 11 8.29 -2.47 -7.43
CA PHE A 11 8.91 -3.78 -7.38
C PHE A 11 7.87 -4.92 -7.30
N SER A 12 6.81 -4.79 -6.49
CA SER A 12 5.77 -5.84 -6.43
C SER A 12 5.03 -5.96 -7.76
N VAL A 13 4.71 -4.83 -8.41
CA VAL A 13 4.08 -4.81 -9.73
C VAL A 13 4.98 -5.45 -10.79
N TYR A 14 6.29 -5.18 -10.74
CA TYR A 14 7.26 -5.84 -11.61
C TYR A 14 7.23 -7.36 -11.44
N LEU A 15 7.25 -7.85 -10.21
CA LEU A 15 7.20 -9.29 -9.92
C LEU A 15 5.89 -9.93 -10.39
N GLU A 16 4.76 -9.25 -10.22
CA GLU A 16 3.45 -9.72 -10.70
C GLU A 16 3.40 -9.81 -12.23
N LEU A 17 4.06 -8.89 -12.94
CA LEU A 17 4.15 -8.89 -14.40
C LEU A 17 5.08 -9.97 -14.97
N GLU A 18 6.05 -10.48 -14.21
CA GLU A 18 6.89 -11.60 -14.65
C GLU A 18 6.18 -12.96 -14.55
N VAL A 19 5.20 -13.13 -13.64
CA VAL A 19 4.50 -14.41 -13.43
C VAL A 19 3.92 -14.98 -14.75
N PRO A 20 3.22 -14.21 -15.61
CA PRO A 20 2.73 -14.68 -16.91
C PRO A 20 3.83 -15.15 -17.87
N THR A 21 5.02 -14.54 -17.83
CA THR A 21 6.16 -14.94 -18.67
C THR A 21 6.63 -16.36 -18.31
N TYR A 22 6.62 -16.69 -17.01
CA TYR A 22 6.94 -18.04 -16.56
C TYR A 22 5.83 -19.05 -16.90
N ILE A 23 4.56 -18.63 -16.89
CA ILE A 23 3.45 -19.48 -17.37
C ILE A 23 3.66 -19.84 -18.84
N SER A 24 3.99 -18.86 -19.70
CA SER A 24 4.29 -19.12 -21.13
C SER A 24 5.45 -20.11 -21.28
N LYS A 25 6.54 -19.90 -20.54
CA LYS A 25 7.73 -20.77 -20.59
C LYS A 25 7.41 -22.20 -20.17
N ILE A 26 6.55 -22.38 -19.16
CA ILE A 26 6.07 -23.69 -18.72
C ILE A 26 5.22 -24.34 -19.81
N THR A 27 4.29 -23.60 -20.44
CA THR A 27 3.44 -24.13 -21.51
C THR A 27 4.25 -24.54 -22.74
N ASP A 28 5.28 -23.77 -23.12
CA ASP A 28 6.16 -24.10 -24.23
C ASP A 28 6.98 -25.39 -23.96
N LEU A 29 7.51 -25.52 -22.74
CA LEU A 29 8.24 -26.73 -22.31
C LEU A 29 7.33 -27.97 -22.29
N LEU A 30 6.07 -27.83 -21.86
CA LEU A 30 5.06 -28.90 -21.88
C LEU A 30 4.57 -29.25 -23.29
N GLY A 31 4.57 -28.29 -24.22
CA GLY A 31 4.12 -28.48 -25.60
C GLY A 31 5.14 -29.18 -26.51
N SER A 32 6.42 -29.18 -26.15
CA SER A 32 7.48 -29.87 -26.89
C SER A 32 7.50 -31.38 -26.61
N GLN A 33 7.51 -32.22 -27.65
CA GLN A 33 7.58 -33.67 -27.47
C GLN A 33 9.01 -34.10 -27.05
N GLY A 34 9.21 -34.31 -25.75
CA GLY A 34 10.48 -34.80 -25.18
C GLY A 34 10.88 -34.22 -23.82
N THR A 35 9.97 -33.62 -23.07
CA THR A 35 10.28 -32.87 -21.85
C THR A 35 10.77 -33.80 -20.73
N ASN A 36 12.00 -33.58 -20.27
CA ASN A 36 12.47 -34.12 -18.99
C ASN A 36 11.73 -33.37 -17.86
N LEU A 37 11.05 -34.11 -16.98
CA LEU A 37 10.31 -33.54 -15.84
C LEU A 37 11.21 -32.71 -14.91
N ASP A 38 12.52 -32.96 -14.92
CA ASP A 38 13.51 -32.19 -14.16
C ASP A 38 13.65 -30.74 -14.64
N GLU A 39 13.47 -30.47 -15.94
CA GLU A 39 13.53 -29.11 -16.49
C GLU A 39 12.32 -28.25 -16.11
N LEU A 40 11.23 -28.88 -15.66
CA LEU A 40 10.00 -28.21 -15.24
C LEU A 40 10.08 -27.66 -13.80
N TRP A 41 10.89 -28.26 -12.93
CA TRP A 41 11.01 -27.85 -11.53
C TRP A 41 11.63 -26.45 -11.35
N GLN A 42 12.58 -26.09 -12.22
CA GLN A 42 13.23 -24.77 -12.17
C GLN A 42 12.24 -23.61 -12.47
N PRO A 43 11.48 -23.61 -13.58
CA PRO A 43 10.50 -22.55 -13.84
C PRO A 43 9.31 -22.61 -12.88
N ALA A 44 8.87 -23.79 -12.43
CA ALA A 44 7.78 -23.92 -11.48
C ALA A 44 8.11 -23.31 -10.10
N SER A 45 9.33 -23.54 -9.59
CA SER A 45 9.76 -22.96 -8.32
C SER A 45 9.92 -21.44 -8.39
N MET A 46 10.45 -20.90 -9.49
CA MET A 46 10.51 -19.45 -9.72
C MET A 46 9.12 -18.82 -9.81
N MET A 47 8.18 -19.45 -10.52
CA MET A 47 6.79 -19.00 -10.64
C MET A 47 6.08 -18.93 -9.27
N MET A 48 6.39 -19.84 -8.35
CA MET A 48 5.82 -19.82 -7.00
C MET A 48 6.53 -18.85 -6.06
N GLY A 49 7.84 -18.64 -6.24
CA GLY A 49 8.63 -17.71 -5.44
C GLY A 49 8.32 -16.24 -5.69
N MET A 50 7.98 -15.85 -6.92
CA MET A 50 7.71 -14.44 -7.28
C MET A 50 6.48 -13.85 -6.57
N PRO A 51 5.29 -14.50 -6.58
CA PRO A 51 4.12 -14.03 -5.84
C PRO A 51 4.39 -13.95 -4.33
N PHE A 52 5.21 -14.85 -3.79
CA PHE A 52 5.59 -14.82 -2.38
C PHE A 52 6.44 -13.57 -2.06
N LEU A 53 7.41 -13.23 -2.92
CA LEU A 53 8.19 -12.00 -2.77
C LEU A 53 7.35 -10.73 -3.00
N ALA A 54 6.41 -10.76 -3.94
CA ALA A 54 5.46 -9.68 -4.17
C ALA A 54 4.59 -9.45 -2.92
N PHE A 55 4.08 -10.53 -2.31
CA PHE A 55 3.32 -10.48 -1.07
C PHE A 55 4.11 -9.81 0.06
N LEU A 56 5.37 -10.21 0.28
CA LEU A 56 6.22 -9.60 1.30
C LEU A 56 6.45 -8.10 1.03
N SER A 57 6.62 -7.74 -0.24
CA SER A 57 6.79 -6.34 -0.67
C SER A 57 5.54 -5.51 -0.36
N VAL A 58 4.34 -6.04 -0.66
CA VAL A 58 3.06 -5.36 -0.37
C VAL A 58 2.84 -5.21 1.13
N VAL A 59 3.18 -6.21 1.95
CA VAL A 59 3.11 -6.12 3.41
C VAL A 59 4.01 -4.99 3.93
N ALA A 60 5.23 -4.87 3.40
CA ALA A 60 6.14 -3.79 3.76
C ALA A 60 5.59 -2.41 3.37
N VAL A 61 4.98 -2.29 2.18
CA VAL A 61 4.28 -1.07 1.74
C VAL A 61 3.16 -0.71 2.71
N GLY A 62 2.33 -1.67 3.11
CA GLY A 62 1.24 -1.46 4.08
C GLY A 62 1.75 -0.94 5.44
N PHE A 63 2.88 -1.47 5.91
CA PHE A 63 3.52 -0.99 7.13
C PHE A 63 4.01 0.47 6.98
N PHE A 64 4.69 0.80 5.88
CA PHE A 64 5.16 2.17 5.66
C PHE A 64 4.00 3.16 5.47
N ALA A 65 2.97 2.78 4.73
CA ALA A 65 1.78 3.59 4.50
C ALA A 65 1.04 3.89 5.80
N SER A 66 0.76 2.86 6.61
CA SER A 66 0.08 3.02 7.91
C SER A 66 0.91 3.89 8.88
N ARG A 67 2.24 3.73 8.91
CA ARG A 67 3.10 4.55 9.77
C ARG A 67 3.10 6.03 9.36
N VAL A 68 3.15 6.31 8.06
CA VAL A 68 3.10 7.68 7.53
C VAL A 68 1.73 8.31 7.81
N ALA A 69 0.65 7.60 7.51
CA ALA A 69 -0.72 8.06 7.78
C ALA A 69 -0.92 8.37 9.27
N ALA A 70 -0.58 7.43 10.17
CA ALA A 70 -0.73 7.63 11.62
C ALA A 70 0.07 8.84 12.13
N SER A 71 1.31 9.03 11.66
CA SER A 71 2.11 10.20 12.03
C SER A 71 1.52 11.50 11.51
N TYR A 72 0.95 11.49 10.30
CA TYR A 72 0.33 12.66 9.69
C TYR A 72 -0.96 13.04 10.41
N THR A 73 -1.89 12.09 10.57
CA THR A 73 -3.16 12.25 11.28
C THR A 73 -2.94 12.74 12.72
N SER A 74 -1.91 12.25 13.42
CA SER A 74 -1.58 12.72 14.78
C SER A 74 -1.20 14.19 14.82
N ARG A 75 -0.40 14.67 13.85
CA ARG A 75 0.01 16.08 13.78
C ARG A 75 -1.17 16.96 13.37
N LEU A 76 -1.90 16.55 12.33
CA LEU A 76 -3.09 17.24 11.84
C LEU A 76 -4.14 17.43 12.94
N ARG A 77 -4.36 16.39 13.77
CA ARG A 77 -5.27 16.47 14.92
C ARG A 77 -4.84 17.53 15.92
N SER A 78 -3.54 17.60 16.24
CA SER A 78 -3.00 18.61 17.15
C SER A 78 -3.17 20.01 16.59
N ASP A 79 -2.87 20.22 15.30
CA ASP A 79 -2.95 21.53 14.66
C ASP A 79 -4.40 22.03 14.57
N ILE A 80 -5.33 21.16 14.19
CA ILE A 80 -6.76 21.51 14.16
C ILE A 80 -7.27 21.79 15.57
N PHE A 81 -6.90 20.98 16.57
CA PHE A 81 -7.31 21.20 17.95
C PHE A 81 -6.83 22.56 18.48
N ASN A 82 -5.55 22.89 18.29
CA ASN A 82 -5.01 24.20 18.67
C ASN A 82 -5.72 25.33 17.93
N ARG A 83 -5.99 25.17 16.64
CA ARG A 83 -6.69 26.19 15.85
C ARG A 83 -8.12 26.43 16.32
N VAL A 84 -8.82 25.37 16.77
CA VAL A 84 -10.18 25.49 17.31
C VAL A 84 -10.18 26.22 18.65
N LEU A 85 -9.14 26.04 19.49
CA LEU A 85 -8.99 26.75 20.76
C LEU A 85 -8.75 28.26 20.57
N ASP A 86 -8.09 28.66 19.48
CA ASP A 86 -7.82 30.06 19.16
C ASP A 86 -9.01 30.81 18.52
N TYR A 87 -10.13 30.13 18.22
CA TYR A 87 -11.27 30.77 17.58
C TYR A 87 -12.01 31.74 18.49
N SER A 88 -12.39 32.88 17.90
CA SER A 88 -13.26 33.86 18.57
C SER A 88 -14.72 33.38 18.63
N GLN A 89 -15.51 33.95 19.56
CA GLN A 89 -16.94 33.66 19.70
C GLN A 89 -17.73 33.89 18.40
N THR A 90 -17.29 34.82 17.55
CA THR A 90 -17.89 35.08 16.22
C THR A 90 -17.60 33.95 15.25
N GLU A 91 -16.38 33.41 15.24
CA GLU A 91 -15.99 32.27 14.40
C GLU A 91 -16.65 30.98 14.85
N ILE A 92 -16.76 30.74 16.16
CA ILE A 92 -17.48 29.58 16.71
C ILE A 92 -18.95 29.61 16.30
N LYS A 93 -19.60 30.79 16.30
CA LYS A 93 -20.97 30.94 15.80
C LYS A 93 -21.09 30.70 14.30
N LYS A 94 -20.09 31.10 13.51
CA LYS A 94 -20.07 30.88 12.06
C LYS A 94 -19.93 29.40 11.70
N PHE A 95 -19.04 28.68 12.39
CA PHE A 95 -18.79 27.27 12.11
C PHE A 95 -19.72 26.32 12.86
N SER A 96 -20.31 26.75 13.99
CA SER A 96 -21.14 25.92 14.88
C SER A 96 -20.35 24.80 15.58
N ILE A 97 -20.64 24.61 16.87
CA ILE A 97 -19.96 23.62 17.73
C ILE A 97 -20.02 22.18 17.13
N PRO A 98 -21.17 21.67 16.66
CA PRO A 98 -21.26 20.38 15.97
C PRO A 98 -20.33 20.23 14.77
N SER A 99 -20.15 21.25 13.93
CA SER A 99 -19.28 21.15 12.76
C SER A 99 -17.81 21.09 13.17
N LEU A 100 -17.42 21.89 14.15
CA LEU A 100 -16.06 21.87 14.70
C LEU A 100 -15.73 20.51 15.33
N LEU A 101 -16.70 19.86 15.99
CA LEU A 101 -16.56 18.51 16.52
C LEU A 101 -16.33 17.48 15.40
N MET A 102 -17.13 17.53 14.33
CA MET A 102 -16.98 16.61 13.19
C MET A 102 -15.63 16.79 12.49
N ARG A 103 -15.18 18.04 12.32
CA ARG A 103 -13.87 18.36 11.72
C ARG A 103 -12.68 17.89 12.56
N THR A 104 -12.83 17.87 13.88
CA THR A 104 -11.77 17.47 14.83
C THR A 104 -11.74 15.95 15.07
N THR A 105 -12.76 15.22 14.61
CA THR A 105 -12.88 13.77 14.82
C THR A 105 -12.93 13.03 13.49
N ASN A 106 -14.08 13.11 12.81
CA ASN A 106 -14.43 12.31 11.64
C ASN A 106 -13.66 12.72 10.37
N ASP A 107 -13.49 14.02 10.13
CA ASP A 107 -12.82 14.48 8.90
C ASP A 107 -11.32 14.13 8.94
N ILE A 108 -10.68 14.20 10.11
CA ILE A 108 -9.27 13.82 10.29
C ILE A 108 -9.01 12.34 9.99
N THR A 109 -9.99 11.46 10.23
CA THR A 109 -9.83 10.02 9.94
C THR A 109 -10.09 9.66 8.48
N GLN A 110 -10.77 10.53 7.73
CA GLN A 110 -11.03 10.33 6.29
C GLN A 110 -9.87 10.80 5.41
N VAL A 111 -8.96 11.61 5.96
CA VAL A 111 -7.73 12.10 5.32
C VAL A 111 -6.58 11.15 5.59
#